data_AF-D3HLW3-F1
#
_entry.id   AF-D3HLW3-F1
#
_cell.length_a   1.000
_cell.length_b   1.000
_cell.length_c   1.000
_cell.angle_alpha   90.00
_cell.angle_beta   90.00
_cell.angle_gamma   90.00
#
_symmetry.space_group_name_H-M   'P 1'
#
loop_
_entity.id
_entity.type
_entity.pdbx_description
1 polymer ?
#
loop_
_entity_poly.entity_id
_entity_poly.type
_entity_poly.pdbx_seq_one_letter_code
_entity_poly.pdbx_strand_id
1 'polypeptide(L)'
;MAKKVLFVFGGTGVNAQMIRDFTEGRTEDTGESFNDDVIRVYFNGCQDKHIGGHSKLKGYLDPNLDVVANKVRHAFSRDDVVTLNLADLKREFGSSIIIEPKEGLMDVEEVDDITLNGFSRGAVATFATARALDDLDTPMSLLAEDPVPGNSRENTYKQDSLYAKNFDLSHCRNIARGEILLGTYSKHNQGWENKWFRQMAPKFNVTTDSHIFMVPKKMHVEFNRRATTYTSSFLYNRGLTTTSLVWRENDDRDYVIPKVEQQKFHFGVVGRAEYLPSYKMSVLRSLKSQYDPEIFCPIDDGGKFKWGQALLALHHATMDETTFEILSKAVLKNTDKAKGLREFIVEFDSIVQYSKEQSTLKPHNKQTIAELEKNIYRLIANFYKLENPSLKEKEFFAQSIQSNISLAKRDIPGKVHDKLKELTSMLLTENPLMHPHLIKFIDESETFSANLLAADQPVVDGVVTNAQELSQKLFHSSVRQRTVVFEQEKKSLGGFITNATDLANMASFLTPKQLKEVLEINNKITTMADVLLLMKTLPTYEHQKIIYHAVKENIIDMRPTLDEVVALMEYLSDKKCQELCQILPIQELELTDLMPSNDIISQRLSDSKIALLKKVLEVMPEEPISYHMNVR
;
A
#
# COMPACT_ATOMS: atom_id res chain seq x y z
N MET A 1 -4.56 4.70 -40.59
CA MET A 1 -5.23 4.14 -39.39
C MET A 1 -4.28 4.38 -38.27
N ALA A 2 -4.71 5.06 -37.21
CA ALA A 2 -3.91 5.18 -36.00
C ALA A 2 -3.62 3.78 -35.44
N LYS A 3 -2.47 3.64 -34.78
CA LYS A 3 -1.99 2.41 -34.17
C LYS A 3 -2.16 2.48 -32.66
N LYS A 4 -2.40 1.33 -32.04
CA LYS A 4 -2.25 1.18 -30.60
C LYS A 4 -0.84 0.74 -30.28
N VAL A 5 -0.29 1.17 -29.14
CA VAL A 5 1.00 0.68 -28.66
C VAL A 5 0.88 0.00 -27.30
N LEU A 6 1.47 -1.19 -27.20
CA LEU A 6 1.63 -1.94 -25.96
C LEU A 6 3.11 -1.98 -25.56
N PHE A 7 3.47 -1.28 -24.50
CA PHE A 7 4.79 -1.36 -23.88
C PHE A 7 4.76 -2.39 -22.73
N VAL A 8 5.61 -3.42 -22.79
CA VAL A 8 5.65 -4.52 -21.80
C VAL A 8 7.01 -4.56 -21.08
N PHE A 9 7.02 -4.21 -19.79
CA PHE A 9 8.24 -4.04 -18.99
C PHE A 9 8.59 -5.26 -18.15
N GLY A 10 9.81 -5.77 -18.32
CA GLY A 10 10.32 -6.92 -17.60
C GLY A 10 10.55 -6.71 -16.11
N GLY A 11 10.24 -7.75 -15.33
CA GLY A 11 10.72 -7.86 -13.95
C GLY A 11 12.25 -8.03 -13.87
N THR A 12 12.81 -7.82 -12.68
CA THR A 12 14.25 -7.98 -12.43
C THR A 12 14.72 -9.39 -12.83
N GLY A 13 15.76 -9.46 -13.67
CA GLY A 13 16.33 -10.70 -14.18
C GLY A 13 15.72 -11.21 -15.49
N VAL A 14 14.58 -10.66 -15.92
CA VAL A 14 13.88 -11.05 -17.16
C VAL A 14 14.43 -10.25 -18.35
N ASN A 15 14.43 -10.82 -19.55
CA ASN A 15 14.79 -10.14 -20.81
C ASN A 15 13.59 -10.05 -21.78
N ALA A 16 13.66 -9.15 -22.77
CA ALA A 16 12.60 -8.88 -23.74
C ALA A 16 12.12 -10.13 -24.49
N GLN A 17 13.04 -11.04 -24.85
CA GLN A 17 12.71 -12.28 -25.55
C GLN A 17 11.88 -13.22 -24.65
N MET A 18 12.24 -13.37 -23.36
CA MET A 18 11.45 -14.17 -22.41
C MET A 18 10.03 -13.62 -22.21
N ILE A 19 9.86 -12.30 -22.21
CA ILE A 19 8.53 -11.66 -22.05
C ILE A 19 7.71 -11.82 -23.32
N ARG A 20 8.33 -11.62 -24.48
CA ARG A 20 7.69 -11.87 -25.78
C ARG A 20 7.24 -13.32 -25.87
N ASP A 21 8.11 -14.28 -25.55
CA ASP A 21 7.78 -15.71 -25.58
C ASP A 21 6.73 -16.08 -24.52
N PHE A 22 6.70 -15.42 -23.36
CA PHE A 22 5.62 -15.61 -22.38
C PHE A 22 4.30 -14.97 -22.82
N THR A 23 4.33 -13.88 -23.59
CA THR A 23 3.13 -13.15 -24.02
C THR A 23 2.51 -13.76 -25.28
N GLU A 24 3.32 -13.99 -26.32
CA GLU A 24 2.93 -14.47 -27.65
C GLU A 24 3.13 -16.00 -27.83
N GLY A 25 3.89 -16.65 -26.94
CA GLY A 25 4.18 -18.08 -27.06
C GLY A 25 2.93 -18.92 -26.84
N ARG A 26 2.50 -19.58 -27.91
CA ARG A 26 1.31 -20.46 -27.94
C ARG A 26 1.51 -21.69 -27.06
N THR A 27 1.04 -21.62 -25.83
CA THR A 27 0.85 -22.77 -24.95
C THR A 27 -0.64 -22.90 -24.59
N GLU A 28 -1.01 -23.78 -23.65
CA GLU A 28 -2.39 -23.78 -23.12
C GLU A 28 -2.63 -22.65 -22.10
N ASP A 29 -1.55 -22.02 -21.64
CA ASP A 29 -1.52 -21.10 -20.49
C ASP A 29 -1.14 -19.66 -20.90
N THR A 30 -0.61 -19.50 -22.11
CA THR A 30 -0.08 -18.27 -22.71
C THR A 30 -0.31 -18.27 -24.22
N GLY A 31 -0.17 -17.12 -24.90
CA GLY A 31 -0.16 -17.06 -26.37
C GLY A 31 -1.18 -16.11 -26.96
N GLU A 32 -1.07 -14.83 -26.59
CA GLU A 32 -1.90 -13.76 -27.13
C GLU A 32 -1.76 -13.62 -28.64
N SER A 33 -2.89 -13.45 -29.33
CA SER A 33 -2.94 -13.16 -30.76
C SER A 33 -3.38 -11.72 -30.96
N PHE A 34 -2.40 -10.83 -31.14
CA PHE A 34 -2.59 -9.38 -31.27
C PHE A 34 -3.22 -8.98 -32.61
N ASN A 35 -3.90 -7.83 -32.62
CA ASN A 35 -4.47 -7.23 -33.82
C ASN A 35 -3.38 -6.54 -34.67
N ASP A 36 -3.61 -6.39 -35.98
CA ASP A 36 -2.63 -5.84 -36.94
C ASP A 36 -2.35 -4.33 -36.75
N ASP A 37 -3.21 -3.63 -36.01
CA ASP A 37 -3.07 -2.24 -35.60
C ASP A 37 -2.22 -2.06 -34.32
N VAL A 38 -1.69 -3.14 -33.73
CA VAL A 38 -1.03 -3.11 -32.42
C VAL A 38 0.49 -3.29 -32.54
N ILE A 39 1.21 -2.19 -32.26
CA ILE A 39 2.66 -2.17 -32.06
C ILE A 39 2.94 -2.69 -30.64
N ARG A 40 3.83 -3.67 -30.50
CA ARG A 40 4.27 -4.21 -29.21
C ARG A 40 5.74 -3.92 -29.01
N VAL A 41 6.11 -3.45 -27.82
CA VAL A 41 7.50 -3.19 -27.44
C VAL A 41 7.80 -3.88 -26.12
N TYR A 42 8.58 -4.96 -26.18
CA TYR A 42 8.99 -5.75 -25.03
C TYR A 42 10.36 -5.25 -24.52
N PHE A 43 10.49 -4.94 -23.23
CA PHE A 43 11.73 -4.41 -22.63
C PHE A 43 12.43 -5.42 -21.74
N ASN A 44 13.76 -5.39 -21.74
CA ASN A 44 14.56 -6.02 -20.68
C ASN A 44 14.18 -5.47 -19.29
N GLY A 45 14.40 -6.27 -18.25
CA GLY A 45 14.26 -5.84 -16.86
C GLY A 45 15.29 -4.81 -16.43
N CYS A 46 15.06 -4.20 -15.27
CA CYS A 46 15.81 -3.05 -14.73
C CYS A 46 17.33 -3.29 -14.51
N GLN A 47 17.80 -4.54 -14.56
CA GLN A 47 19.23 -4.88 -14.57
C GLN A 47 19.96 -4.49 -15.86
N ASP A 48 19.25 -4.11 -16.92
CA ASP A 48 19.85 -3.56 -18.13
C ASP A 48 20.16 -2.07 -17.97
N LYS A 49 21.36 -1.64 -18.38
CA LYS A 49 21.80 -0.24 -18.29
C LYS A 49 20.95 0.72 -19.13
N HIS A 50 20.34 0.26 -20.23
CA HIS A 50 19.45 1.07 -21.06
C HIS A 50 18.05 1.25 -20.42
N ILE A 51 17.74 0.44 -19.39
CA ILE A 51 16.44 0.43 -18.70
C ILE A 51 16.55 1.07 -17.32
N GLY A 52 17.44 0.54 -16.46
CA GLY A 52 17.68 1.01 -15.09
C GLY A 52 18.87 1.94 -14.92
N GLY A 53 19.46 2.45 -16.02
CA GLY A 53 20.47 3.52 -16.01
C GLY A 53 21.87 3.16 -15.49
N HIS A 54 22.10 1.91 -15.07
CA HIS A 54 23.29 1.53 -14.31
C HIS A 54 23.89 0.18 -14.76
N SER A 55 25.11 -0.12 -14.31
CA SER A 55 25.74 -1.43 -14.55
C SER A 55 24.88 -2.57 -13.97
N LYS A 56 24.99 -3.78 -14.54
CA LYS A 56 24.07 -4.90 -14.26
C LYS A 56 23.82 -5.17 -12.77
N LEU A 57 24.87 -5.14 -11.95
CA LEU A 57 24.75 -5.34 -10.49
C LEU A 57 24.06 -4.17 -9.79
N LYS A 58 24.36 -2.92 -10.19
CA LYS A 58 23.72 -1.74 -9.58
C LYS A 58 22.25 -1.64 -10.02
N GLY A 59 21.92 -1.84 -11.31
CA GLY A 59 20.52 -1.88 -11.77
C GLY A 59 19.70 -3.03 -11.17
N TYR A 60 20.35 -4.12 -10.74
CA TYR A 60 19.70 -5.18 -9.97
C TYR A 60 19.33 -4.76 -8.53
N LEU A 61 20.09 -3.85 -7.92
CA LEU A 61 19.88 -3.43 -6.52
C LEU A 61 19.07 -2.13 -6.43
N ASP A 62 19.46 -1.13 -7.20
CA ASP A 62 19.02 0.26 -7.15
C ASP A 62 18.98 0.84 -8.58
N PRO A 63 17.94 0.53 -9.38
CA PRO A 63 17.83 1.03 -10.75
C PRO A 63 17.19 2.41 -10.81
N ASN A 64 17.62 3.23 -11.77
CA ASN A 64 16.96 4.48 -12.10
C ASN A 64 15.94 4.28 -13.23
N LEU A 65 14.66 4.12 -12.89
CA LEU A 65 13.58 3.90 -13.87
C LEU A 65 13.20 5.16 -14.67
N ASP A 66 13.65 6.34 -14.27
CA ASP A 66 13.51 7.56 -15.08
C ASP A 66 14.25 7.43 -16.43
N VAL A 67 15.25 6.54 -16.53
CA VAL A 67 16.01 6.31 -17.78
C VAL A 67 15.15 5.67 -18.87
N VAL A 68 14.43 4.58 -18.57
CA VAL A 68 13.52 3.97 -19.54
C VAL A 68 12.35 4.91 -19.85
N ALA A 69 11.78 5.57 -18.84
CA ALA A 69 10.65 6.47 -18.99
C ALA A 69 10.96 7.65 -19.93
N ASN A 70 12.09 8.35 -19.71
CA ASN A 70 12.49 9.48 -20.55
C ASN A 70 12.86 9.05 -21.97
N LYS A 71 13.52 7.89 -22.14
CA LYS A 71 13.84 7.34 -23.48
C LYS A 71 12.59 6.95 -24.27
N VAL A 72 11.56 6.39 -23.62
CA VAL A 72 10.26 6.15 -24.25
C VAL A 72 9.61 7.48 -24.63
N ARG A 73 9.58 8.47 -23.71
CA ARG A 73 9.01 9.79 -24.00
C ARG A 73 9.71 10.51 -25.15
N HIS A 74 11.04 10.41 -25.28
CA HIS A 74 11.80 11.00 -26.38
C HIS A 74 11.44 10.43 -27.76
N ALA A 75 10.88 9.22 -27.83
CA ALA A 75 10.42 8.64 -29.08
C ALA A 75 9.04 9.15 -29.53
N PHE A 76 8.31 9.89 -28.68
CA PHE A 76 7.02 10.49 -29.04
C PHE A 76 7.15 11.94 -29.51
N SER A 77 6.33 12.35 -30.48
CA SER A 77 6.21 13.76 -30.91
C SER A 77 5.67 14.68 -29.80
N ARG A 78 5.59 15.98 -30.12
CA ARG A 78 4.96 17.04 -29.30
C ARG A 78 3.93 17.86 -30.09
N ASP A 79 3.59 17.35 -31.27
CA ASP A 79 2.74 18.01 -32.25
C ASP A 79 1.26 17.59 -32.05
N ASP A 80 0.34 18.28 -32.71
CA ASP A 80 -1.11 18.03 -32.60
C ASP A 80 -1.52 16.57 -32.91
N VAL A 81 -0.69 15.83 -33.66
CA VAL A 81 -0.81 14.39 -33.87
C VAL A 81 0.33 13.69 -33.13
N VAL A 82 -0.03 12.85 -32.16
CA VAL A 82 0.94 12.06 -31.40
C VAL A 82 1.42 10.89 -32.28
N THR A 83 2.73 10.86 -32.49
CA THR A 83 3.42 9.83 -33.28
C THR A 83 4.54 9.21 -32.47
N LEU A 84 4.84 7.94 -32.74
CA LEU A 84 5.90 7.16 -32.13
C LEU A 84 6.99 6.83 -33.17
N ASN A 85 8.21 7.29 -32.91
CA ASN A 85 9.38 7.03 -33.72
C ASN A 85 10.07 5.73 -33.27
N LEU A 86 9.86 4.67 -34.04
CA LEU A 86 10.42 3.33 -33.81
C LEU A 86 11.93 3.27 -34.10
N ALA A 87 12.45 4.11 -35.00
CA ALA A 87 13.89 4.22 -35.24
C ALA A 87 14.62 4.81 -34.02
N ASP A 88 14.01 5.78 -33.34
CA ASP A 88 14.53 6.39 -32.12
C ASP A 88 14.49 5.40 -30.94
N LEU A 89 13.41 4.63 -30.77
CA LEU A 89 13.39 3.50 -29.81
C LEU A 89 14.53 2.50 -30.08
N LYS A 90 14.70 2.05 -31.34
CA LYS A 90 15.78 1.13 -31.73
C LYS A 90 17.17 1.73 -31.44
N ARG A 91 17.36 3.05 -31.65
CA ARG A 91 18.61 3.77 -31.36
C ARG A 91 18.90 3.87 -29.86
N GLU A 92 17.90 4.20 -29.05
CA GLU A 92 18.05 4.43 -27.61
C GLU A 92 18.26 3.14 -26.80
N PHE A 93 17.60 2.06 -27.22
CA PHE A 93 17.56 0.78 -26.49
C PHE A 93 18.35 -0.35 -27.16
N GLY A 94 18.52 -0.35 -28.49
CA GLY A 94 19.21 -1.42 -29.20
C GLY A 94 18.63 -2.80 -28.90
N SER A 95 19.47 -3.74 -28.47
CA SER A 95 19.05 -5.10 -28.08
C SER A 95 18.35 -5.20 -26.72
N SER A 96 18.12 -4.08 -26.03
CA SER A 96 17.35 -4.04 -24.78
C SER A 96 15.83 -4.07 -24.98
N ILE A 97 15.36 -3.99 -26.25
CA ILE A 97 13.96 -4.13 -26.62
C ILE A 97 13.76 -5.10 -27.79
N ILE A 98 12.53 -5.58 -27.95
CA ILE A 98 12.01 -6.20 -29.18
C ILE A 98 10.74 -5.46 -29.58
N ILE A 99 10.61 -5.13 -30.87
CA ILE A 99 9.42 -4.49 -31.44
C ILE A 99 8.73 -5.49 -32.38
N GLU A 100 7.41 -5.65 -32.25
CA GLU A 100 6.57 -6.50 -33.10
C GLU A 100 5.33 -5.71 -33.59
N PRO A 101 4.83 -5.95 -34.83
CA PRO A 101 5.39 -6.86 -35.83
C PRO A 101 6.71 -6.32 -36.42
N LYS A 102 7.61 -7.23 -36.83
CA LYS A 102 8.89 -6.86 -37.48
C LYS A 102 8.74 -6.22 -38.86
N GLU A 103 7.64 -6.50 -39.55
CA GLU A 103 7.35 -6.05 -40.92
C GLU A 103 6.04 -5.26 -40.95
N GLY A 104 5.89 -4.36 -41.93
CA GLY A 104 4.67 -3.57 -42.10
C GLY A 104 4.55 -2.33 -41.20
N LEU A 105 5.58 -2.01 -40.41
CA LEU A 105 5.69 -0.74 -39.67
C LEU A 105 6.58 0.27 -40.41
N MET A 106 6.19 1.53 -40.38
CA MET A 106 7.03 2.67 -40.75
C MET A 106 7.97 3.05 -39.60
N ASP A 107 9.00 3.87 -39.87
CA ASP A 107 9.89 4.35 -38.80
C ASP A 107 9.19 5.33 -37.83
N VAL A 108 8.08 5.95 -38.27
CA VAL A 108 7.21 6.83 -37.47
C VAL A 108 5.76 6.40 -37.71
N GLU A 109 5.03 6.12 -36.63
CA GLU A 109 3.64 5.64 -36.63
C GLU A 109 2.75 6.59 -35.83
N GLU A 110 1.53 6.86 -36.30
CA GLU A 110 0.52 7.64 -35.55
C GLU A 110 -0.10 6.77 -34.44
N VAL A 111 -0.21 7.30 -33.21
CA VAL A 111 -0.64 6.53 -32.03
C VAL A 111 -1.80 7.20 -31.29
N ASP A 112 -2.91 6.49 -31.13
CA ASP A 112 -4.13 6.97 -30.46
C ASP A 112 -4.48 6.25 -29.14
N ASP A 113 -3.86 5.11 -28.83
CA ASP A 113 -3.97 4.42 -27.53
C ASP A 113 -2.60 3.89 -27.07
N ILE A 114 -2.27 4.17 -25.80
CA ILE A 114 -1.04 3.70 -25.16
C ILE A 114 -1.42 2.76 -24.02
N THR A 115 -0.99 1.51 -24.07
CA THR A 115 -1.13 0.56 -22.96
C THR A 115 0.25 0.21 -22.38
N LEU A 116 0.38 0.32 -21.06
CA LEU A 116 1.59 -0.01 -20.30
C LEU A 116 1.32 -1.26 -19.45
N ASN A 117 2.06 -2.34 -19.70
CA ASN A 117 2.02 -3.56 -18.92
C ASN A 117 3.39 -3.81 -18.26
N GLY A 118 3.42 -4.38 -17.05
CA GLY A 118 4.68 -4.85 -16.48
C GLY A 118 4.49 -5.74 -15.27
N PHE A 119 5.58 -6.40 -14.88
CA PHE A 119 5.66 -7.26 -13.69
C PHE A 119 6.78 -6.82 -12.75
N SER A 120 6.61 -6.93 -11.43
CA SER A 120 7.67 -6.69 -10.44
C SER A 120 8.22 -5.24 -10.51
N ARG A 121 9.52 -5.03 -10.72
CA ARG A 121 10.06 -3.69 -11.02
C ARG A 121 9.66 -3.15 -12.39
N GLY A 122 9.30 -4.00 -13.35
CA GLY A 122 8.69 -3.59 -14.61
C GLY A 122 7.31 -2.96 -14.40
N ALA A 123 6.53 -3.47 -13.44
CA ALA A 123 5.28 -2.85 -12.99
C ALA A 123 5.47 -1.49 -12.28
N VAL A 124 6.68 -1.16 -11.81
CA VAL A 124 7.02 0.21 -11.36
C VAL A 124 7.53 1.07 -12.52
N ALA A 125 8.11 0.45 -13.55
CA ALA A 125 8.50 1.14 -14.78
C ALA A 125 7.28 1.59 -15.62
N THR A 126 6.13 0.92 -15.54
CA THR A 126 4.87 1.44 -16.12
C THR A 126 4.47 2.76 -15.46
N PHE A 127 4.57 2.88 -14.12
CA PHE A 127 4.28 4.11 -13.40
C PHE A 127 5.24 5.24 -13.77
N ALA A 128 6.56 4.94 -13.81
CA ALA A 128 7.57 5.91 -14.23
C ALA A 128 7.35 6.39 -15.67
N THR A 129 7.01 5.47 -16.57
CA THR A 129 6.73 5.76 -17.99
C THR A 129 5.45 6.59 -18.13
N ALA A 130 4.36 6.25 -17.43
CA ALA A 130 3.14 7.05 -17.45
C ALA A 130 3.40 8.49 -16.98
N ARG A 131 4.20 8.66 -15.92
CA ARG A 131 4.66 9.97 -15.43
C ARG A 131 5.41 10.78 -16.48
N ALA A 132 6.22 10.13 -17.31
CA ALA A 132 6.96 10.76 -18.39
C ALA A 132 6.11 11.02 -19.65
N LEU A 133 4.94 10.39 -19.78
CA LEU A 133 4.01 10.53 -20.92
C LEU A 133 2.77 11.38 -20.58
N ASP A 134 2.69 12.01 -19.40
CA ASP A 134 1.55 12.86 -18.98
C ASP A 134 1.36 14.12 -19.85
N ASP A 135 2.39 14.55 -20.58
CA ASP A 135 2.31 15.67 -21.53
C ASP A 135 1.72 15.30 -22.89
N LEU A 136 1.31 14.04 -23.11
CA LEU A 136 0.64 13.58 -24.34
C LEU A 136 -0.89 13.62 -24.19
N ASP A 137 -1.59 14.17 -25.17
CA ASP A 137 -3.08 14.12 -25.27
C ASP A 137 -3.59 12.77 -25.81
N THR A 138 -2.90 11.67 -25.46
CA THR A 138 -3.21 10.31 -25.88
C THR A 138 -3.67 9.49 -24.67
N PRO A 139 -4.84 8.82 -24.70
CA PRO A 139 -5.30 8.02 -23.58
C PRO A 139 -4.33 6.88 -23.25
N MET A 140 -4.03 6.76 -21.96
CA MET A 140 -3.19 5.71 -21.39
C MET A 140 -4.00 4.70 -20.57
N SER A 141 -3.65 3.43 -20.69
CA SER A 141 -4.13 2.34 -19.82
C SER A 141 -2.97 1.61 -19.17
N LEU A 142 -3.07 1.32 -17.87
CA LEU A 142 -2.03 0.59 -17.13
C LEU A 142 -2.57 -0.74 -16.58
N LEU A 143 -1.75 -1.79 -16.70
CA LEU A 143 -1.86 -3.03 -15.92
C LEU A 143 -0.52 -3.36 -15.28
N ALA A 144 -0.46 -3.31 -13.94
CA ALA A 144 0.76 -3.52 -13.18
C ALA A 144 0.64 -4.76 -12.29
N GLU A 145 1.40 -5.82 -12.60
CA GLU A 145 1.42 -7.06 -11.83
C GLU A 145 2.56 -7.09 -10.80
N ASP A 146 2.20 -7.37 -9.56
CA ASP A 146 3.05 -7.38 -8.38
C ASP A 146 4.09 -6.23 -8.33
N PRO A 147 3.67 -4.96 -8.46
CA PRO A 147 4.55 -3.78 -8.46
C PRO A 147 5.44 -3.68 -7.22
N VAL A 148 6.74 -3.93 -7.39
CA VAL A 148 7.75 -3.94 -6.33
C VAL A 148 8.81 -2.86 -6.60
N PRO A 149 8.92 -1.80 -5.77
CA PRO A 149 9.99 -0.81 -5.91
C PRO A 149 11.35 -1.38 -5.47
N GLY A 150 11.36 -2.38 -4.58
CA GLY A 150 12.61 -2.98 -4.11
C GLY A 150 13.36 -2.15 -3.08
N ASN A 151 12.69 -1.22 -2.40
CA ASN A 151 13.25 -0.42 -1.31
C ASN A 151 12.88 -1.03 0.06
N SER A 152 13.77 -0.93 1.06
CA SER A 152 13.43 -1.34 2.42
C SER A 152 12.40 -0.39 3.04
N ARG A 153 11.68 -0.84 4.08
CA ARG A 153 10.69 -0.01 4.79
C ARG A 153 11.24 1.35 5.25
N GLU A 154 12.47 1.37 5.76
CA GLU A 154 13.17 2.58 6.22
C GLU A 154 13.52 3.55 5.08
N ASN A 155 13.75 3.04 3.87
CA ASN A 155 14.14 3.83 2.71
C ASN A 155 12.98 4.13 1.74
N THR A 156 11.78 3.62 2.02
CA THR A 156 10.58 3.73 1.14
C THR A 156 10.17 5.17 0.85
N TYR A 157 10.36 6.08 1.80
CA TYR A 157 9.89 7.47 1.71
C TYR A 157 11.04 8.46 1.49
N LYS A 158 12.25 7.99 1.16
CA LYS A 158 13.34 8.87 0.70
C LYS A 158 13.04 9.34 -0.72
N GLN A 159 13.31 10.61 -1.01
CA GLN A 159 12.94 11.26 -2.29
C GLN A 159 13.52 10.57 -3.54
N ASP A 160 14.67 9.91 -3.41
CA ASP A 160 15.36 9.17 -4.47
C ASP A 160 14.80 7.75 -4.71
N SER A 161 14.03 7.22 -3.76
CA SER A 161 13.48 5.86 -3.82
C SER A 161 12.45 5.68 -4.94
N LEU A 162 12.38 4.46 -5.50
CA LEU A 162 11.44 4.13 -6.57
C LEU A 162 9.99 4.20 -6.13
N TYR A 163 9.71 3.98 -4.84
CA TYR A 163 8.39 4.25 -4.29
C TYR A 163 8.08 5.75 -4.33
N ALA A 164 8.90 6.60 -3.70
CA ALA A 164 8.61 8.03 -3.56
C ALA A 164 8.49 8.75 -4.91
N LYS A 165 9.25 8.33 -5.93
CA LYS A 165 9.16 8.86 -7.29
C LYS A 165 7.88 8.50 -8.05
N ASN A 166 7.29 7.33 -7.77
CA ASN A 166 6.29 6.71 -8.66
C ASN A 166 4.96 6.35 -7.97
N PHE A 167 4.79 6.64 -6.67
CA PHE A 167 3.54 6.33 -5.96
C PHE A 167 2.42 7.34 -6.24
N ASP A 168 2.72 8.58 -6.63
CA ASP A 168 1.70 9.59 -6.93
C ASP A 168 1.61 9.81 -8.44
N LEU A 169 0.53 9.30 -9.05
CA LEU A 169 0.14 9.50 -10.44
C LEU A 169 -1.16 10.35 -10.51
N SER A 170 -1.50 11.10 -9.45
CA SER A 170 -2.73 11.88 -9.41
C SER A 170 -2.68 13.16 -10.24
N HIS A 171 -1.49 13.56 -10.68
CA HIS A 171 -1.31 14.58 -11.72
C HIS A 171 -1.64 14.01 -13.11
N CYS A 172 -1.39 12.72 -13.35
CA CYS A 172 -1.51 12.11 -14.67
C CYS A 172 -2.96 12.03 -15.16
N ARG A 173 -3.36 12.93 -16.06
CA ARG A 173 -4.78 13.08 -16.48
C ARG A 173 -5.17 12.16 -17.62
N ASN A 174 -4.22 11.84 -18.49
CA ASN A 174 -4.41 10.97 -19.64
C ASN A 174 -4.51 9.48 -19.27
N ILE A 175 -4.25 9.09 -18.02
CA ILE A 175 -4.51 7.72 -17.52
C ILE A 175 -6.03 7.52 -17.40
N ALA A 176 -6.62 6.94 -18.44
CA ALA A 176 -8.04 6.59 -18.51
C ALA A 176 -8.38 5.39 -17.62
N ARG A 177 -7.51 4.37 -17.58
CA ARG A 177 -7.71 3.13 -16.79
C ARG A 177 -6.42 2.68 -16.11
N GLY A 178 -6.51 2.25 -14.85
CA GLY A 178 -5.36 1.82 -14.06
C GLY A 178 -5.66 0.61 -13.18
N GLU A 179 -5.17 -0.56 -13.58
CA GLU A 179 -5.37 -1.82 -12.86
C GLU A 179 -4.08 -2.32 -12.21
N ILE A 180 -4.18 -2.67 -10.92
CA ILE A 180 -3.06 -3.18 -10.13
C ILE A 180 -3.40 -4.59 -9.64
N LEU A 181 -2.51 -5.56 -9.91
CA LEU A 181 -2.58 -6.90 -9.33
C LEU A 181 -1.57 -7.01 -8.19
N LEU A 182 -2.03 -7.40 -7.01
CA LEU A 182 -1.23 -7.54 -5.80
C LEU A 182 -1.19 -9.00 -5.32
N GLY A 183 -0.04 -9.65 -5.44
CA GLY A 183 0.20 -11.00 -4.93
C GLY A 183 0.12 -11.06 -3.41
N THR A 184 -0.69 -11.97 -2.84
CA THR A 184 -0.83 -12.17 -1.39
C THR A 184 0.16 -13.21 -0.84
N TYR A 185 1.45 -13.01 -1.11
CA TYR A 185 2.56 -13.91 -0.74
C TYR A 185 2.81 -14.07 0.79
N SER A 186 3.50 -15.14 1.18
CA SER A 186 3.91 -15.39 2.58
C SER A 186 5.05 -14.46 3.04
N LYS A 187 4.93 -13.94 4.26
CA LYS A 187 5.96 -13.15 4.98
C LYS A 187 7.15 -13.98 5.48
N HIS A 188 7.12 -15.31 5.29
CA HIS A 188 8.12 -16.27 5.76
C HIS A 188 8.81 -17.04 4.62
N ASN A 189 8.66 -16.61 3.36
CA ASN A 189 9.47 -17.12 2.26
C ASN A 189 10.97 -16.97 2.57
N GLN A 190 11.76 -18.02 2.37
CA GLN A 190 13.18 -18.04 2.76
C GLN A 190 14.02 -17.24 1.76
N GLY A 191 14.12 -15.92 1.99
CA GLY A 191 14.89 -15.04 1.12
C GLY A 191 14.96 -13.58 1.61
N TRP A 192 15.72 -12.80 0.85
CA TRP A 192 15.83 -11.34 0.99
C TRP A 192 14.51 -10.61 0.64
N GLU A 193 13.62 -11.29 -0.07
CA GLU A 193 12.30 -10.84 -0.54
C GLU A 193 11.46 -10.16 0.56
N ASN A 194 11.42 -10.70 1.79
CA ASN A 194 10.60 -10.12 2.86
C ASN A 194 10.99 -8.68 3.26
N LYS A 195 12.26 -8.29 3.06
CA LYS A 195 12.77 -6.94 3.38
C LYS A 195 12.55 -5.94 2.25
N TRP A 196 12.55 -6.40 0.99
CA TRP A 196 12.63 -5.54 -0.20
C TRP A 196 11.43 -5.65 -1.15
N PHE A 197 10.69 -6.77 -1.17
CA PHE A 197 9.61 -7.05 -2.13
C PHE A 197 8.22 -6.57 -1.68
N ARG A 198 8.13 -5.63 -0.74
CA ARG A 198 6.85 -5.01 -0.38
C ARG A 198 6.25 -4.34 -1.62
N GLN A 199 5.03 -4.73 -2.00
CA GLN A 199 4.39 -4.13 -3.18
C GLN A 199 3.85 -2.73 -2.90
N MET A 200 3.66 -1.94 -3.96
CA MET A 200 3.06 -0.61 -3.96
C MET A 200 1.90 -0.53 -4.97
N ALA A 201 0.83 0.17 -4.64
CA ALA A 201 -0.12 0.63 -5.66
C ALA A 201 -0.06 2.17 -5.71
N PRO A 202 -0.08 2.78 -6.91
CA PRO A 202 -0.05 4.22 -7.04
C PRO A 202 -1.40 4.83 -6.67
N LYS A 203 -1.37 6.11 -6.29
CA LYS A 203 -2.51 7.00 -6.19
C LYS A 203 -2.77 7.59 -7.58
N PHE A 204 -3.82 7.13 -8.24
CA PHE A 204 -4.26 7.65 -9.54
C PHE A 204 -4.98 9.00 -9.43
N ASN A 205 -5.31 9.60 -10.59
CA ASN A 205 -6.22 10.74 -10.64
C ASN A 205 -7.64 10.31 -10.25
N VAL A 206 -8.45 11.23 -9.71
CA VAL A 206 -9.84 10.98 -9.34
C VAL A 206 -10.76 10.67 -10.54
N THR A 207 -10.33 10.99 -11.77
CA THR A 207 -11.04 10.65 -13.01
C THR A 207 -10.63 9.32 -13.63
N THR A 208 -9.56 8.67 -13.14
CA THR A 208 -9.09 7.39 -13.65
C THR A 208 -10.00 6.26 -13.20
N ASP A 209 -10.42 5.41 -14.15
CA ASP A 209 -11.06 4.13 -13.84
C ASP A 209 -10.02 3.17 -13.24
N SER A 210 -9.92 3.17 -11.90
CA SER A 210 -8.85 2.51 -11.16
C SER A 210 -9.34 1.34 -10.30
N HIS A 211 -8.62 0.22 -10.37
CA HIS A 211 -8.92 -0.98 -9.63
C HIS A 211 -7.66 -1.62 -9.04
N ILE A 212 -7.81 -2.23 -7.87
CA ILE A 212 -6.71 -2.90 -7.15
C ILE A 212 -7.22 -4.27 -6.71
N PHE A 213 -6.66 -5.31 -7.32
CA PHE A 213 -7.03 -6.70 -7.09
C PHE A 213 -5.94 -7.47 -6.37
N MET A 214 -6.34 -8.43 -5.55
CA MET A 214 -5.47 -9.36 -4.86
C MET A 214 -5.47 -10.71 -5.57
N VAL A 215 -4.28 -11.30 -5.70
CA VAL A 215 -4.03 -12.59 -6.33
C VAL A 215 -3.44 -13.56 -5.31
N PRO A 216 -4.07 -14.72 -5.04
CA PRO A 216 -3.47 -15.76 -4.18
C PRO A 216 -2.18 -16.34 -4.79
N LYS A 217 -1.03 -15.97 -4.21
CA LYS A 217 0.31 -16.51 -4.57
C LYS A 217 1.07 -16.94 -3.30
N LYS A 218 1.94 -17.95 -3.39
CA LYS A 218 2.93 -18.34 -2.35
C LYS A 218 4.05 -17.32 -2.25
N MET A 219 4.62 -16.97 -3.39
CA MET A 219 5.84 -16.19 -3.54
C MET A 219 5.76 -15.28 -4.77
N HIS A 220 6.63 -14.27 -4.82
CA HIS A 220 6.59 -13.19 -5.81
C HIS A 220 6.63 -13.66 -7.27
N VAL A 221 7.42 -14.70 -7.55
CA VAL A 221 7.60 -15.25 -8.91
C VAL A 221 6.76 -16.50 -9.18
N GLU A 222 5.72 -16.79 -8.37
CA GLU A 222 4.79 -17.89 -8.66
C GLU A 222 3.89 -17.52 -9.84
N PHE A 223 3.87 -18.37 -10.88
CA PHE A 223 2.88 -18.29 -11.95
C PHE A 223 1.47 -18.55 -11.39
N ASN A 224 0.50 -17.73 -11.78
CA ASN A 224 -0.88 -17.84 -11.31
C ASN A 224 -1.83 -17.75 -12.52
N ARG A 225 -2.61 -18.82 -12.77
CA ARG A 225 -3.44 -18.93 -13.97
C ARG A 225 -4.55 -17.87 -14.00
N ARG A 226 -5.20 -17.59 -12.87
CA ARG A 226 -6.21 -16.53 -12.74
C ARG A 226 -5.65 -15.14 -13.06
N ALA A 227 -4.40 -14.84 -12.68
CA ALA A 227 -3.73 -13.58 -13.05
C ALA A 227 -3.45 -13.52 -14.55
N THR A 228 -2.88 -14.57 -15.15
CA THR A 228 -2.61 -14.63 -16.60
C THR A 228 -3.89 -14.51 -17.43
N THR A 229 -4.97 -15.21 -17.06
CA THR A 229 -6.28 -15.03 -17.72
C THR A 229 -6.82 -13.61 -17.53
N TYR A 230 -6.64 -13.00 -16.37
CA TYR A 230 -7.09 -11.61 -16.15
C TYR A 230 -6.32 -10.62 -17.02
N THR A 231 -4.99 -10.76 -17.11
CA THR A 231 -4.13 -9.99 -18.03
C THR A 231 -4.59 -10.15 -19.48
N SER A 232 -4.89 -11.38 -19.91
CA SER A 232 -5.45 -11.66 -21.24
C SER A 232 -6.78 -10.94 -21.48
N SER A 233 -7.72 -11.04 -20.53
CA SER A 233 -9.00 -10.32 -20.61
C SER A 233 -8.84 -8.80 -20.62
N PHE A 234 -7.85 -8.24 -19.91
CA PHE A 234 -7.54 -6.81 -19.97
C PHE A 234 -7.06 -6.41 -21.38
N LEU A 235 -6.09 -7.13 -21.94
CA LEU A 235 -5.57 -6.88 -23.30
C LEU A 235 -6.68 -6.99 -24.36
N TYR A 236 -7.55 -8.00 -24.23
CA TYR A 236 -8.73 -8.18 -25.09
C TYR A 236 -9.73 -7.02 -24.95
N ASN A 237 -10.05 -6.59 -23.72
CA ASN A 237 -10.99 -5.49 -23.47
C ASN A 237 -10.46 -4.11 -23.93
N ARG A 238 -9.14 -3.94 -24.04
CA ARG A 238 -8.53 -2.77 -24.73
C ARG A 238 -8.56 -2.89 -26.27
N GLY A 239 -9.00 -4.03 -26.79
CA GLY A 239 -8.94 -4.35 -28.22
C GLY A 239 -7.51 -4.41 -28.73
N LEU A 240 -6.58 -4.95 -27.94
CA LEU A 240 -5.21 -5.22 -28.35
C LEU A 240 -5.07 -6.64 -28.92
N THR A 241 -5.89 -7.58 -28.45
CA THR A 241 -5.88 -8.98 -28.89
C THR A 241 -7.22 -9.36 -29.53
N THR A 242 -7.16 -10.35 -30.43
CA THR A 242 -8.32 -10.90 -31.16
C THR A 242 -9.20 -11.79 -30.27
N THR A 243 -8.61 -12.40 -29.24
CA THR A 243 -9.27 -13.32 -28.31
C THR A 243 -8.69 -13.19 -26.91
N SER A 244 -9.55 -13.18 -25.88
CA SER A 244 -9.12 -13.49 -24.51
C SER A 244 -8.87 -14.99 -24.38
N LEU A 245 -7.85 -15.39 -23.60
CA LEU A 245 -7.68 -16.76 -23.14
C LEU A 245 -8.97 -17.27 -22.47
N VAL A 246 -9.31 -18.53 -22.76
CA VAL A 246 -10.49 -19.17 -22.17
C VAL A 246 -10.25 -19.37 -20.69
N TRP A 247 -11.16 -18.84 -19.89
CA TRP A 247 -11.12 -18.94 -18.44
C TRP A 247 -11.26 -20.39 -17.99
N ARG A 248 -10.18 -20.95 -17.44
CA ARG A 248 -10.08 -22.32 -16.92
C ARG A 248 -9.50 -22.26 -15.51
N GLU A 249 -10.28 -22.63 -14.51
CA GLU A 249 -9.92 -22.44 -13.09
C GLU A 249 -9.64 -23.72 -12.31
N ASN A 250 -9.77 -24.89 -12.94
CA ASN A 250 -9.86 -26.18 -12.24
C ASN A 250 -8.65 -26.55 -11.37
N ASP A 251 -7.52 -25.85 -11.51
CA ASP A 251 -6.24 -26.15 -10.84
C ASP A 251 -5.73 -25.00 -9.93
N ASP A 252 -6.44 -23.87 -9.83
CA ASP A 252 -6.02 -22.69 -9.05
C ASP A 252 -6.67 -22.67 -7.65
N ARG A 253 -5.88 -22.39 -6.59
CA ARG A 253 -6.31 -22.58 -5.18
C ARG A 253 -7.58 -21.82 -4.80
N ASP A 254 -8.52 -22.49 -4.15
CA ASP A 254 -9.78 -21.89 -3.67
C ASP A 254 -9.63 -21.03 -2.41
N TYR A 255 -8.57 -21.21 -1.63
CA TYR A 255 -8.32 -20.48 -0.39
C TYR A 255 -7.24 -19.40 -0.57
N VAL A 256 -7.28 -18.38 0.29
CA VAL A 256 -6.35 -17.26 0.29
C VAL A 256 -5.21 -17.56 1.28
N ILE A 257 -3.99 -17.06 1.03
CA ILE A 257 -2.95 -17.04 2.08
C ILE A 257 -3.51 -16.27 3.29
N PRO A 258 -3.41 -16.77 4.54
CA PRO A 258 -3.94 -16.09 5.72
C PRO A 258 -3.44 -14.65 5.83
N LYS A 259 -4.29 -13.70 6.19
CA LYS A 259 -3.87 -12.30 6.43
C LYS A 259 -2.78 -12.20 7.49
N VAL A 260 -2.80 -13.07 8.50
CA VAL A 260 -1.72 -13.15 9.51
C VAL A 260 -0.37 -13.57 8.90
N GLU A 261 -0.38 -14.25 7.74
CA GLU A 261 0.78 -14.76 7.02
C GLU A 261 1.21 -13.87 5.85
N GLN A 262 0.34 -12.98 5.35
CA GLN A 262 0.62 -12.11 4.20
C GLN A 262 1.73 -11.08 4.49
N GLN A 263 2.69 -10.93 3.57
CA GLN A 263 3.62 -9.79 3.62
C GLN A 263 2.87 -8.48 3.33
N LYS A 264 3.13 -7.46 4.15
CA LYS A 264 2.40 -6.18 4.12
C LYS A 264 2.86 -5.28 2.96
N PHE A 265 1.89 -4.76 2.20
CA PHE A 265 2.08 -3.72 1.19
C PHE A 265 2.63 -2.41 1.79
N HIS A 266 3.12 -1.50 0.95
CA HIS A 266 3.46 -0.13 1.36
C HIS A 266 2.18 0.68 1.66
N PHE A 267 2.25 1.57 2.66
CA PHE A 267 1.14 2.48 2.99
C PHE A 267 1.02 3.59 1.94
N GLY A 268 -0.20 4.01 1.60
CA GLY A 268 -0.46 5.12 0.66
C GLY A 268 -1.50 4.83 -0.42
N VAL A 269 -2.03 3.61 -0.46
CA VAL A 269 -3.01 3.17 -1.48
C VAL A 269 -4.38 3.81 -1.23
N VAL A 270 -4.87 4.58 -2.21
CA VAL A 270 -6.25 5.09 -2.24
C VAL A 270 -7.12 4.09 -2.98
N GLY A 271 -7.89 3.30 -2.24
CA GLY A 271 -8.75 2.24 -2.77
C GLY A 271 -8.82 1.05 -1.83
N ARG A 272 -9.94 0.31 -1.87
CA ARG A 272 -10.04 -0.96 -1.14
C ARG A 272 -9.53 -2.07 -2.06
N ALA A 273 -8.47 -2.75 -1.67
CA ALA A 273 -8.01 -3.94 -2.38
C ALA A 273 -9.13 -5.01 -2.37
N GLU A 274 -9.56 -5.43 -3.55
CA GLU A 274 -10.57 -6.47 -3.74
C GLU A 274 -9.91 -7.77 -4.20
N TYR A 275 -10.69 -8.84 -4.35
CA TYR A 275 -10.20 -10.02 -5.07
C TYR A 275 -10.56 -9.93 -6.55
N LEU A 276 -9.76 -10.58 -7.40
CA LEU A 276 -10.06 -10.72 -8.83
C LEU A 276 -11.52 -11.18 -9.08
N PRO A 277 -12.22 -10.62 -10.09
CA PRO A 277 -13.58 -11.05 -10.43
C PRO A 277 -13.70 -12.55 -10.74
N SER A 278 -12.67 -13.14 -11.35
CA SER A 278 -12.53 -14.58 -11.57
C SER A 278 -12.69 -15.37 -10.26
N TYR A 279 -11.84 -15.08 -9.27
CA TYR A 279 -11.90 -15.71 -7.96
C TYR A 279 -13.26 -15.52 -7.25
N LYS A 280 -13.89 -14.35 -7.40
CA LYS A 280 -15.25 -14.10 -6.88
C LYS A 280 -16.28 -15.06 -7.48
N MET A 281 -16.23 -15.29 -8.80
CA MET A 281 -17.11 -16.23 -9.51
C MET A 281 -16.78 -17.69 -9.21
N SER A 282 -15.50 -18.03 -9.01
CA SER A 282 -15.02 -19.35 -8.59
C SER A 282 -15.71 -19.79 -7.29
N VAL A 283 -15.56 -18.99 -6.24
CA VAL A 283 -16.18 -19.20 -4.92
C VAL A 283 -17.70 -19.30 -5.02
N LEU A 284 -18.34 -18.45 -5.84
CA LEU A 284 -19.79 -18.48 -6.02
C LEU A 284 -20.28 -19.77 -6.68
N ARG A 285 -19.55 -20.30 -7.68
CA ARG A 285 -19.88 -21.59 -8.31
C ARG A 285 -19.70 -22.75 -7.32
N SER A 286 -18.55 -22.82 -6.67
CA SER A 286 -18.23 -23.88 -5.69
C SER A 286 -19.17 -23.86 -4.48
N LEU A 287 -19.75 -22.69 -4.15
CA LEU A 287 -20.81 -22.58 -3.16
C LEU A 287 -22.16 -23.07 -3.69
N LYS A 288 -22.57 -22.67 -4.90
CA LYS A 288 -23.86 -23.08 -5.47
C LYS A 288 -23.97 -24.60 -5.58
N SER A 289 -22.88 -25.30 -5.94
CA SER A 289 -22.84 -26.76 -5.98
C SER A 289 -22.95 -27.47 -4.62
N GLN A 290 -22.95 -26.75 -3.49
CA GLN A 290 -23.25 -27.30 -2.16
C GLN A 290 -24.75 -27.30 -1.83
N TYR A 291 -25.59 -26.72 -2.69
CA TYR A 291 -27.04 -26.68 -2.53
C TYR A 291 -27.71 -27.48 -3.64
N ASP A 292 -28.61 -28.40 -3.26
CA ASP A 292 -29.44 -29.15 -4.20
C ASP A 292 -30.93 -28.84 -3.95
N PRO A 293 -31.65 -28.27 -4.92
CA PRO A 293 -31.15 -27.56 -6.11
C PRO A 293 -30.37 -26.27 -5.81
N GLU A 294 -29.49 -25.85 -6.72
CA GLU A 294 -28.62 -24.66 -6.57
C GLU A 294 -29.38 -23.35 -6.26
N ILE A 295 -30.66 -23.27 -6.63
CA ILE A 295 -31.55 -22.12 -6.36
C ILE A 295 -31.77 -21.86 -4.86
N PHE A 296 -31.47 -22.84 -4.00
CA PHE A 296 -31.47 -22.66 -2.54
C PHE A 296 -30.19 -22.02 -1.99
N CYS A 297 -29.18 -21.78 -2.82
CA CYS A 297 -28.01 -20.99 -2.42
C CYS A 297 -28.45 -19.56 -2.07
N PRO A 298 -28.21 -19.06 -0.85
CA PRO A 298 -28.66 -17.74 -0.40
C PRO A 298 -27.84 -16.57 -1.01
N ILE A 299 -26.89 -16.88 -1.89
CA ILE A 299 -26.01 -15.94 -2.58
C ILE A 299 -26.24 -16.05 -4.08
N ASP A 300 -26.84 -15.01 -4.62
CA ASP A 300 -27.25 -14.81 -6.01
C ASP A 300 -26.18 -14.09 -6.84
N ASP A 301 -25.58 -13.02 -6.29
CA ASP A 301 -24.63 -12.13 -6.96
C ASP A 301 -23.22 -12.08 -6.33
N GLY A 302 -22.27 -11.46 -7.05
CA GLY A 302 -20.89 -11.25 -6.60
C GLY A 302 -20.70 -10.11 -5.57
N GLY A 303 -21.71 -9.28 -5.32
CA GLY A 303 -21.68 -8.21 -4.32
C GLY A 303 -21.64 -8.75 -2.89
N LYS A 304 -22.20 -9.94 -2.66
CA LYS A 304 -22.15 -10.67 -1.38
C LYS A 304 -20.95 -11.63 -1.28
N PHE A 305 -19.86 -11.43 -2.03
CA PHE A 305 -18.70 -12.34 -2.07
C PHE A 305 -18.19 -12.81 -0.70
N LYS A 306 -18.06 -11.92 0.30
CA LYS A 306 -17.59 -12.29 1.65
C LYS A 306 -18.54 -13.19 2.44
N TRP A 307 -19.83 -13.17 2.12
CA TRP A 307 -20.82 -14.10 2.64
C TRP A 307 -20.66 -15.45 1.95
N GLY A 308 -20.43 -15.44 0.63
CA GLY A 308 -20.15 -16.63 -0.15
C GLY A 308 -18.90 -17.39 0.33
N GLN A 309 -17.78 -16.70 0.55
CA GLN A 309 -16.56 -17.30 1.12
C GLN A 309 -16.82 -17.94 2.48
N ALA A 310 -17.53 -17.26 3.39
CA ALA A 310 -17.80 -17.78 4.73
C ALA A 310 -18.74 -18.99 4.71
N LEU A 311 -19.76 -19.01 3.84
CA LEU A 311 -20.65 -20.17 3.67
C LEU A 311 -19.92 -21.35 3.03
N LEU A 312 -19.04 -21.11 2.05
CA LEU A 312 -18.24 -22.17 1.42
C LEU A 312 -17.29 -22.82 2.43
N ALA A 313 -16.62 -22.02 3.26
CA ALA A 313 -15.80 -22.51 4.38
C ALA A 313 -16.61 -23.33 5.39
N LEU A 314 -17.86 -22.92 5.69
CA LEU A 314 -18.76 -23.71 6.57
C LEU A 314 -19.20 -25.03 5.93
N HIS A 315 -19.41 -25.09 4.62
CA HIS A 315 -19.73 -26.33 3.89
C HIS A 315 -18.55 -27.29 3.78
N HIS A 316 -17.33 -26.76 3.59
CA HIS A 316 -16.12 -27.57 3.54
C HIS A 316 -15.65 -28.09 4.91
N ALA A 317 -16.04 -27.41 5.99
CA ALA A 317 -15.68 -27.78 7.35
C ALA A 317 -16.54 -28.92 7.90
N THR A 318 -15.92 -29.83 8.63
CA THR A 318 -16.66 -30.87 9.36
C THR A 318 -17.29 -30.26 10.61
N MET A 319 -18.61 -30.31 10.75
CA MET A 319 -19.33 -29.94 11.98
C MET A 319 -20.69 -30.66 12.08
N ASP A 320 -21.35 -30.55 13.23
CA ASP A 320 -22.74 -31.02 13.38
C ASP A 320 -23.75 -30.04 12.77
N GLU A 321 -24.93 -30.57 12.39
CA GLU A 321 -26.00 -29.82 11.72
C GLU A 321 -26.47 -28.60 12.53
N THR A 322 -26.51 -28.69 13.86
CA THR A 322 -26.95 -27.58 14.72
C THR A 322 -25.91 -26.45 14.70
N THR A 323 -24.62 -26.79 14.80
CA THR A 323 -23.51 -25.83 14.63
C THR A 323 -23.54 -25.18 13.25
N PHE A 324 -23.74 -25.96 12.18
CA PHE A 324 -23.86 -25.44 10.82
C PHE A 324 -25.05 -24.48 10.66
N GLU A 325 -26.24 -24.85 11.15
CA GLU A 325 -27.44 -24.01 11.07
C GLU A 325 -27.27 -22.67 11.81
N ILE A 326 -26.67 -22.70 13.00
CA ILE A 326 -26.36 -21.49 13.78
C ILE A 326 -25.42 -20.57 13.00
N LEU A 327 -24.32 -21.11 12.47
CA LEU A 327 -23.28 -20.32 11.82
C LEU A 327 -23.71 -19.83 10.44
N SER A 328 -24.35 -20.65 9.62
CA SER A 328 -24.88 -20.27 8.30
C SER A 328 -25.91 -19.13 8.40
N LYS A 329 -26.88 -19.23 9.32
CA LYS A 329 -27.83 -18.15 9.62
C LYS A 329 -27.14 -16.91 10.20
N ALA A 330 -26.07 -17.08 10.97
CA ALA A 330 -25.31 -15.97 11.54
C ALA A 330 -24.50 -15.19 10.49
N VAL A 331 -23.80 -15.88 9.57
CA VAL A 331 -23.00 -15.23 8.51
C VAL A 331 -23.85 -14.51 7.48
N LEU A 332 -25.14 -14.83 7.34
CA LEU A 332 -26.05 -14.12 6.43
C LEU A 332 -26.52 -12.75 6.96
N LYS A 333 -26.43 -12.49 8.27
CA LYS A 333 -26.91 -11.23 8.86
C LYS A 333 -26.05 -10.03 8.45
N ASN A 334 -26.67 -8.86 8.27
CA ASN A 334 -25.97 -7.59 8.02
C ASN A 334 -25.73 -6.80 9.31
N THR A 335 -25.04 -7.40 10.28
CA THR A 335 -24.62 -6.73 11.53
C THR A 335 -23.11 -6.77 11.66
N ASP A 336 -22.53 -5.87 12.46
CA ASP A 336 -21.09 -5.87 12.73
C ASP A 336 -20.62 -7.18 13.37
N LYS A 337 -21.45 -7.79 14.22
CA LYS A 337 -21.18 -9.12 14.78
C LYS A 337 -21.12 -10.19 13.68
N ALA A 338 -22.01 -10.12 12.68
CA ALA A 338 -21.95 -11.04 11.55
C ALA A 338 -20.77 -10.76 10.60
N LYS A 339 -20.39 -9.48 10.40
CA LYS A 339 -19.15 -9.11 9.67
C LYS A 339 -17.91 -9.68 10.35
N GLY A 340 -17.84 -9.58 11.69
CA GLY A 340 -16.77 -10.18 12.50
C GLY A 340 -16.71 -11.70 12.32
N LEU A 341 -17.84 -12.39 12.47
CA LEU A 341 -17.93 -13.83 12.28
C LEU A 341 -17.46 -14.27 10.87
N ARG A 342 -17.90 -13.58 9.81
CA ARG A 342 -17.50 -13.89 8.43
C ARG A 342 -15.99 -13.81 8.25
N GLU A 343 -15.35 -12.74 8.73
CA GLU A 343 -13.90 -12.60 8.63
C GLU A 343 -13.15 -13.63 9.50
N PHE A 344 -13.69 -14.00 10.66
CA PHE A 344 -13.09 -15.05 11.51
C PHE A 344 -13.09 -16.40 10.77
N ILE A 345 -14.25 -16.82 10.25
CA ILE A 345 -14.42 -18.10 9.55
C ILE A 345 -13.50 -18.17 8.32
N VAL A 346 -13.48 -17.12 7.49
CA VAL A 346 -12.67 -17.08 6.27
C VAL A 346 -11.16 -17.09 6.59
N GLU A 347 -10.72 -16.37 7.62
CA GLU A 347 -9.31 -16.39 8.05
C GLU A 347 -8.92 -17.74 8.67
N PHE A 348 -9.78 -18.33 9.51
CA PHE A 348 -9.53 -19.62 10.14
C PHE A 348 -9.47 -20.77 9.12
N ASP A 349 -10.42 -20.84 8.17
CA ASP A 349 -10.33 -21.81 7.07
C ASP A 349 -9.07 -21.61 6.23
N SER A 350 -8.73 -20.35 5.89
CA SER A 350 -7.48 -20.03 5.19
C SER A 350 -6.24 -20.55 5.93
N ILE A 351 -6.18 -20.40 7.27
CA ILE A 351 -5.10 -20.94 8.13
C ILE A 351 -5.07 -22.46 8.07
N VAL A 352 -6.23 -23.10 8.13
CA VAL A 352 -6.39 -24.54 8.08
C VAL A 352 -5.90 -25.10 6.73
N GLN A 353 -6.37 -24.56 5.60
CA GLN A 353 -5.94 -25.01 4.27
C GLN A 353 -4.45 -24.74 4.02
N TYR A 354 -3.94 -23.54 4.38
CA TYR A 354 -2.52 -23.20 4.26
C TYR A 354 -1.60 -24.12 5.07
N SER A 355 -2.04 -24.54 6.26
CA SER A 355 -1.30 -25.47 7.10
C SER A 355 -1.25 -26.89 6.52
N LYS A 356 -2.32 -27.32 5.83
CA LYS A 356 -2.41 -28.63 5.16
C LYS A 356 -1.52 -28.70 3.90
N GLU A 357 -1.41 -27.61 3.14
CA GLU A 357 -0.90 -27.59 1.75
C GLU A 357 0.48 -28.25 1.53
N GLN A 358 1.40 -28.11 2.48
CA GLN A 358 2.78 -28.61 2.35
C GLN A 358 3.00 -30.00 2.99
N SER A 359 1.95 -30.76 3.29
CA SER A 359 2.04 -32.03 4.01
C SER A 359 1.17 -33.14 3.43
N THR A 360 1.77 -34.28 3.14
CA THR A 360 1.04 -35.52 2.79
C THR A 360 0.29 -36.05 4.01
N LEU A 361 -1.01 -35.76 4.10
CA LEU A 361 -1.85 -36.19 5.21
C LEU A 361 -2.31 -37.64 5.04
N LYS A 362 -1.95 -38.50 6.01
CA LYS A 362 -2.51 -39.86 6.14
C LYS A 362 -4.00 -39.77 6.51
N PRO A 363 -4.81 -40.83 6.27
CA PRO A 363 -6.25 -40.82 6.58
C PRO A 363 -6.56 -40.45 8.05
N HIS A 364 -5.81 -40.98 9.03
CA HIS A 364 -6.00 -40.60 10.43
C HIS A 364 -5.72 -39.11 10.69
N ASN A 365 -4.66 -38.54 10.10
CA ASN A 365 -4.38 -37.10 10.20
C ASN A 365 -5.59 -36.27 9.72
N LYS A 366 -6.20 -36.68 8.59
CA LYS A 366 -7.37 -35.99 8.03
C LYS A 366 -8.56 -36.07 9.00
N GLN A 367 -8.80 -37.24 9.59
CA GLN A 367 -9.86 -37.43 10.60
C GLN A 367 -9.62 -36.59 11.86
N THR A 368 -8.38 -36.54 12.37
CA THR A 368 -8.02 -35.69 13.52
C THR A 368 -8.24 -34.21 13.22
N ILE A 369 -7.86 -33.74 12.02
CA ILE A 369 -8.07 -32.34 11.62
C ILE A 369 -9.57 -32.03 11.45
N ALA A 370 -10.36 -32.96 10.91
CA ALA A 370 -11.82 -32.81 10.81
C ALA A 370 -12.50 -32.72 12.20
N GLU A 371 -12.08 -33.53 13.17
CA GLU A 371 -12.60 -33.45 14.54
C GLU A 371 -12.09 -32.17 15.26
N LEU A 372 -10.87 -31.70 14.98
CA LEU A 372 -10.36 -30.41 15.45
C LEU A 372 -11.21 -29.24 14.91
N GLU A 373 -11.48 -29.21 13.61
CA GLU A 373 -12.37 -28.23 12.96
C GLU A 373 -13.75 -28.23 13.62
N LYS A 374 -14.38 -29.40 13.74
CA LYS A 374 -15.69 -29.57 14.40
C LYS A 374 -15.74 -29.01 15.81
N ASN A 375 -14.70 -29.28 16.61
CA ASN A 375 -14.63 -28.76 17.97
C ASN A 375 -14.45 -27.23 18.00
N ILE A 376 -13.65 -26.66 17.10
CA ILE A 376 -13.45 -25.21 16.99
C ILE A 376 -14.73 -24.51 16.47
N TYR A 377 -15.40 -25.03 15.44
CA TYR A 377 -16.66 -24.46 14.96
C TYR A 377 -17.79 -24.51 16.02
N ARG A 378 -17.84 -25.57 16.83
CA ARG A 378 -18.73 -25.64 18.00
C ARG A 378 -18.41 -24.58 19.05
N LEU A 379 -17.13 -24.30 19.31
CA LEU A 379 -16.71 -23.18 20.18
C LEU A 379 -17.15 -21.83 19.59
N ILE A 380 -16.93 -21.60 18.29
CA ILE A 380 -17.36 -20.36 17.60
C ILE A 380 -18.88 -20.18 17.70
N ALA A 381 -19.67 -21.23 17.45
CA ALA A 381 -21.13 -21.18 17.50
C ALA A 381 -21.67 -20.92 18.92
N ASN A 382 -21.03 -21.47 19.95
CA ASN A 382 -21.39 -21.19 21.34
C ASN A 382 -21.00 -19.77 21.74
N PHE A 383 -19.79 -19.31 21.37
CA PHE A 383 -19.35 -17.94 21.61
C PHE A 383 -20.24 -16.91 20.90
N TYR A 384 -20.69 -17.20 19.67
CA TYR A 384 -21.59 -16.31 18.92
C TYR A 384 -22.94 -16.08 19.62
N LYS A 385 -23.41 -17.01 20.46
CA LYS A 385 -24.67 -16.85 21.22
C LYS A 385 -24.57 -15.77 22.31
N LEU A 386 -23.37 -15.47 22.81
CA LEU A 386 -23.15 -14.45 23.84
C LEU A 386 -23.38 -13.05 23.25
N GLU A 387 -24.35 -12.28 23.76
CA GLU A 387 -24.62 -10.94 23.23
C GLU A 387 -23.47 -9.97 23.50
N ASN A 388 -22.98 -9.94 24.74
CA ASN A 388 -21.90 -9.08 25.22
C ASN A 388 -20.87 -9.92 26.02
N PRO A 389 -20.00 -10.70 25.36
CA PRO A 389 -19.02 -11.55 26.04
C PRO A 389 -18.00 -10.71 26.81
N SER A 390 -17.79 -11.08 28.08
CA SER A 390 -16.78 -10.50 28.97
C SER A 390 -15.35 -10.86 28.55
N LEU A 391 -14.36 -10.10 29.06
CA LEU A 391 -12.93 -10.38 28.85
C LEU A 391 -12.61 -11.86 29.11
N LYS A 392 -13.01 -12.37 30.28
CA LYS A 392 -12.77 -13.76 30.69
C LYS A 392 -13.40 -14.80 29.76
N GLU A 393 -14.56 -14.51 29.18
CA GLU A 393 -15.20 -15.40 28.19
C GLU A 393 -14.47 -15.39 26.85
N LYS A 394 -13.93 -14.23 26.44
CA LYS A 394 -13.09 -14.10 25.24
C LYS A 394 -11.73 -14.80 25.43
N GLU A 395 -11.07 -14.61 26.57
CA GLU A 395 -9.83 -15.31 26.97
C GLU A 395 -10.06 -16.83 26.97
N PHE A 396 -11.13 -17.29 27.63
CA PHE A 396 -11.48 -18.70 27.68
C PHE A 396 -11.77 -19.30 26.30
N PHE A 397 -12.43 -18.55 25.41
CA PHE A 397 -12.65 -18.96 24.02
C PHE A 397 -11.32 -19.13 23.25
N ALA A 398 -10.42 -18.15 23.34
CA ALA A 398 -9.09 -18.22 22.71
C ALA A 398 -8.24 -19.38 23.26
N GLN A 399 -8.20 -19.53 24.60
CA GLN A 399 -7.52 -20.64 25.28
C GLN A 399 -8.12 -22.00 24.90
N SER A 400 -9.44 -22.09 24.73
CA SER A 400 -10.12 -23.32 24.31
C SER A 400 -9.73 -23.75 22.89
N ILE A 401 -9.64 -22.81 21.94
CA ILE A 401 -9.14 -23.09 20.59
C ILE A 401 -7.69 -23.58 20.64
N GLN A 402 -6.81 -22.86 21.35
CA GLN A 402 -5.39 -23.23 21.48
C GLN A 402 -5.16 -24.58 22.17
N SER A 403 -6.03 -24.93 23.12
CA SER A 403 -6.04 -26.23 23.80
C SER A 403 -6.43 -27.35 22.84
N ASN A 404 -7.48 -27.17 22.03
CA ASN A 404 -7.88 -28.15 21.01
C ASN A 404 -6.77 -28.40 19.98
N ILE A 405 -6.11 -27.35 19.48
CA ILE A 405 -4.98 -27.49 18.56
C ILE A 405 -3.80 -28.24 19.23
N SER A 406 -3.50 -27.90 20.48
CA SER A 406 -2.40 -28.53 21.23
C SER A 406 -2.65 -30.02 21.53
N LEU A 407 -3.91 -30.43 21.71
CA LEU A 407 -4.29 -31.85 21.86
C LEU A 407 -4.00 -32.66 20.59
N ALA A 408 -4.24 -32.08 19.41
CA ALA A 408 -4.01 -32.75 18.12
C ALA A 408 -2.52 -33.01 17.80
N LYS A 409 -1.57 -32.44 18.56
CA LYS A 409 -0.12 -32.49 18.30
C LYS A 409 0.46 -33.88 18.05
N ARG A 410 -0.09 -34.93 18.68
CA ARG A 410 0.41 -36.31 18.56
C ARG A 410 -0.04 -37.00 17.26
N ASP A 411 -1.15 -36.55 16.70
CA ASP A 411 -1.93 -37.29 15.69
C ASP A 411 -1.99 -36.58 14.33
N ILE A 412 -1.31 -35.42 14.20
CA ILE A 412 -1.10 -34.68 12.95
C ILE A 412 0.40 -34.39 12.76
N PRO A 413 0.89 -34.17 11.52
CA PRO A 413 2.32 -33.93 11.29
C PRO A 413 2.79 -32.65 11.98
N GLY A 414 3.98 -32.68 12.60
CA GLY A 414 4.51 -31.53 13.36
C GLY A 414 4.44 -30.20 12.60
N LYS A 415 4.87 -30.18 11.32
CA LYS A 415 4.79 -28.98 10.46
C LYS A 415 3.36 -28.41 10.29
N VAL A 416 2.34 -29.26 10.32
CA VAL A 416 0.92 -28.86 10.23
C VAL A 416 0.46 -28.34 11.58
N HIS A 417 0.74 -29.06 12.68
CA HIS A 417 0.45 -28.63 14.04
C HIS A 417 1.08 -27.26 14.34
N ASP A 418 2.37 -27.10 14.06
CA ASP A 418 3.13 -25.92 14.44
C ASP A 418 2.62 -24.69 13.68
N LYS A 419 2.35 -24.81 12.36
CA LYS A 419 1.68 -23.76 11.58
C LYS A 419 0.26 -23.45 12.08
N LEU A 420 -0.58 -24.46 12.31
CA LEU A 420 -1.94 -24.27 12.83
C LEU A 420 -1.90 -23.51 14.16
N LYS A 421 -1.01 -23.92 15.07
CA LYS A 421 -0.87 -23.30 16.39
C LYS A 421 -0.39 -21.86 16.29
N GLU A 422 0.69 -21.63 15.54
CA GLU A 422 1.31 -20.31 15.37
C GLU A 422 0.35 -19.32 14.70
N LEU A 423 -0.22 -19.68 13.56
CA LEU A 423 -1.12 -18.81 12.79
C LEU A 423 -2.45 -18.60 13.50
N THR A 424 -3.00 -19.63 14.17
CA THR A 424 -4.22 -19.44 14.99
C THR A 424 -3.91 -18.65 16.25
N SER A 425 -2.67 -18.67 16.77
CA SER A 425 -2.25 -17.79 17.85
C SER A 425 -2.25 -16.35 17.36
N MET A 426 -1.60 -16.04 16.23
CA MET A 426 -1.63 -14.71 15.62
C MET A 426 -3.07 -14.25 15.28
N LEU A 427 -3.95 -15.15 14.82
CA LEU A 427 -5.37 -14.85 14.63
C LEU A 427 -5.99 -14.38 15.96
N LEU A 428 -5.74 -15.11 17.05
CA LEU A 428 -6.32 -14.84 18.37
C LEU A 428 -5.62 -13.73 19.18
N THR A 429 -4.39 -13.34 18.84
CA THR A 429 -3.62 -12.32 19.57
C THR A 429 -3.30 -11.06 18.77
N GLU A 430 -3.36 -11.07 17.43
CA GLU A 430 -3.02 -9.91 16.58
C GLU A 430 -4.18 -9.36 15.71
N ASN A 431 -5.25 -10.12 15.47
CA ASN A 431 -6.18 -9.81 14.36
C ASN A 431 -7.21 -8.65 14.51
N PRO A 432 -7.50 -8.04 15.68
CA PRO A 432 -8.23 -6.76 15.69
C PRO A 432 -7.48 -5.61 14.99
N LEU A 433 -6.22 -5.81 14.56
CA LEU A 433 -5.52 -4.92 13.62
C LEU A 433 -6.02 -4.96 12.16
N MET A 434 -6.62 -6.08 11.69
CA MET A 434 -6.96 -6.24 10.25
C MET A 434 -8.44 -6.09 9.94
N HIS A 435 -9.33 -6.07 10.95
CA HIS A 435 -10.74 -5.75 10.73
C HIS A 435 -11.44 -5.25 12.02
N PRO A 436 -11.99 -4.02 12.05
CA PRO A 436 -12.67 -3.48 13.24
C PRO A 436 -13.85 -4.32 13.75
N HIS A 437 -14.41 -5.18 12.91
CA HIS A 437 -15.53 -6.05 13.31
C HIS A 437 -15.08 -7.36 13.99
N LEU A 438 -13.80 -7.76 13.90
CA LEU A 438 -13.24 -8.92 14.63
C LEU A 438 -13.08 -8.66 16.14
N ILE A 439 -13.02 -7.39 16.54
CA ILE A 439 -12.96 -6.91 17.94
C ILE A 439 -14.06 -7.52 18.84
N LYS A 440 -15.19 -7.93 18.24
CA LYS A 440 -16.32 -8.57 18.95
C LYS A 440 -16.19 -10.10 19.10
N PHE A 441 -15.17 -10.73 18.53
CA PHE A 441 -14.97 -12.20 18.47
C PHE A 441 -13.73 -12.69 19.19
N ILE A 442 -12.67 -11.90 19.13
CA ILE A 442 -11.36 -12.27 19.61
C ILE A 442 -11.04 -11.39 20.82
N ASP A 443 -10.34 -11.94 21.81
CA ASP A 443 -10.01 -11.11 22.95
C ASP A 443 -9.01 -10.03 22.59
N GLU A 444 -9.23 -8.89 23.22
CA GLU A 444 -8.46 -7.69 23.01
C GLU A 444 -7.28 -7.59 23.99
N SER A 445 -6.96 -8.64 24.76
CA SER A 445 -5.96 -8.60 25.84
C SER A 445 -4.54 -8.32 25.35
N GLU A 446 -4.14 -8.78 24.15
CA GLU A 446 -2.85 -8.36 23.54
C GLU A 446 -3.00 -7.39 22.36
N THR A 447 -4.16 -7.30 21.69
CA THR A 447 -4.33 -6.38 20.56
C THR A 447 -5.68 -5.64 20.58
N PHE A 448 -5.57 -4.31 20.46
CA PHE A 448 -6.63 -3.28 20.55
C PHE A 448 -7.83 -3.54 21.47
N SER A 449 -7.67 -3.38 22.80
CA SER A 449 -8.80 -3.17 23.74
C SER A 449 -9.02 -1.71 24.07
N ALA A 450 -10.29 -1.30 24.01
CA ALA A 450 -10.76 0.00 24.49
C ALA A 450 -10.96 0.08 26.02
N ASN A 451 -10.65 -0.98 26.79
CA ASN A 451 -10.89 -1.07 28.25
C ASN A 451 -9.62 -1.19 29.12
N LEU A 452 -8.41 -1.17 28.56
CA LEU A 452 -7.17 -1.08 29.36
C LEU A 452 -6.79 0.39 29.63
N LEU A 453 -7.63 1.06 30.43
CA LEU A 453 -7.31 2.33 31.11
C LEU A 453 -6.81 2.10 32.56
N ALA A 454 -6.59 0.85 32.97
CA ALA A 454 -5.95 0.51 34.23
C ALA A 454 -4.43 0.62 34.10
N ALA A 455 -3.80 1.47 34.92
CA ALA A 455 -2.37 1.79 34.86
C ALA A 455 -1.44 0.68 35.40
N ASP A 456 -1.99 -0.52 35.67
CA ASP A 456 -1.46 -1.46 36.65
C ASP A 456 -1.00 -2.82 36.05
N GLN A 457 -0.87 -2.93 34.72
CA GLN A 457 -0.26 -4.12 34.09
C GLN A 457 1.25 -3.91 33.80
N PRO A 458 2.13 -4.79 34.30
CA PRO A 458 3.57 -4.68 34.11
C PRO A 458 3.97 -5.11 32.69
N VAL A 459 4.61 -4.21 31.95
CA VAL A 459 5.25 -4.51 30.67
C VAL A 459 6.61 -5.17 30.92
N VAL A 460 6.92 -6.23 30.17
CA VAL A 460 8.25 -6.85 30.18
C VAL A 460 9.29 -5.88 29.61
N ASP A 461 10.38 -5.71 30.36
CA ASP A 461 11.60 -4.92 30.10
C ASP A 461 11.56 -3.37 30.14
N GLY A 462 12.53 -2.86 30.90
CA GLY A 462 13.06 -1.49 30.88
C GLY A 462 12.24 -0.42 31.60
N VAL A 463 12.77 0.07 32.74
CA VAL A 463 12.38 1.39 33.29
C VAL A 463 12.77 2.47 32.28
N VAL A 464 11.83 3.33 31.92
CA VAL A 464 12.12 4.52 31.10
C VAL A 464 12.51 5.66 32.03
N THR A 465 13.67 6.28 31.78
CA THR A 465 14.19 7.37 32.61
C THR A 465 14.29 8.70 31.87
N ASN A 466 14.21 8.70 30.54
CA ASN A 466 14.38 9.88 29.69
C ASN A 466 13.65 9.74 28.33
N ALA A 467 13.52 10.85 27.60
CA ALA A 467 12.84 10.88 26.30
C ALA A 467 13.52 10.05 25.20
N GLN A 468 14.85 9.83 25.27
CA GLN A 468 15.54 9.00 24.29
C GLN A 468 15.13 7.53 24.44
N GLU A 469 15.18 6.98 25.66
CA GLU A 469 14.68 5.64 25.98
C GLU A 469 13.20 5.49 25.62
N LEU A 470 12.38 6.50 25.92
CA LEU A 470 10.97 6.52 25.54
C LEU A 470 10.80 6.46 24.02
N SER A 471 11.51 7.31 23.27
CA SER A 471 11.43 7.33 21.79
C SER A 471 11.90 6.00 21.17
N GLN A 472 12.92 5.33 21.72
CA GLN A 472 13.34 4.01 21.29
C GLN A 472 12.29 2.94 21.60
N LYS A 473 11.71 2.96 22.81
CA LYS A 473 10.60 2.07 23.21
C LYS A 473 9.38 2.26 22.30
N LEU A 474 9.04 3.50 21.95
CA LEU A 474 7.98 3.84 20.99
C LEU A 474 8.33 3.40 19.56
N PHE A 475 9.58 3.60 19.10
CA PHE A 475 10.03 3.21 17.77
C PHE A 475 9.87 1.71 17.51
N HIS A 476 10.36 0.87 18.44
CA HIS A 476 10.25 -0.59 18.39
C HIS A 476 8.84 -1.12 18.72
N SER A 477 7.97 -0.29 19.29
CA SER A 477 6.58 -0.64 19.62
C SER A 477 5.63 -0.59 18.42
N SER A 478 4.64 -1.49 18.44
CA SER A 478 3.45 -1.41 17.59
C SER A 478 2.61 -0.15 17.90
N VAL A 479 1.70 0.23 17.00
CA VAL A 479 0.80 1.39 17.19
C VAL A 479 -0.04 1.28 18.48
N ARG A 480 -0.43 0.07 18.92
CA ARG A 480 -1.06 -0.12 20.25
C ARG A 480 -0.07 0.17 21.37
N GLN A 481 1.08 -0.51 21.36
CA GLN A 481 2.06 -0.43 22.44
C GLN A 481 2.54 1.01 22.63
N ARG A 482 2.66 1.79 21.55
CA ARG A 482 2.93 3.24 21.63
C ARG A 482 1.90 3.99 22.46
N THR A 483 0.62 3.67 22.34
CA THR A 483 -0.45 4.29 23.15
C THR A 483 -0.41 3.83 24.61
N VAL A 484 -0.10 2.56 24.89
CA VAL A 484 0.03 2.07 26.27
C VAL A 484 1.24 2.70 26.96
N VAL A 485 2.40 2.68 26.29
CA VAL A 485 3.64 3.32 26.75
C VAL A 485 3.43 4.83 26.93
N PHE A 486 2.69 5.48 26.03
CA PHE A 486 2.31 6.88 26.17
C PHE A 486 1.48 7.16 27.42
N GLU A 487 0.40 6.42 27.68
CA GLU A 487 -0.46 6.65 28.86
C GLU A 487 0.24 6.27 30.18
N GLN A 488 1.08 5.24 30.19
CA GLN A 488 1.92 4.87 31.35
C GLN A 488 2.90 5.99 31.70
N GLU A 489 3.66 6.47 30.72
CA GLU A 489 4.67 7.50 30.92
C GLU A 489 4.11 8.93 30.94
N LYS A 490 2.79 9.12 30.70
CA LYS A 490 2.11 10.41 30.56
C LYS A 490 2.40 11.41 31.68
N LYS A 491 2.44 10.90 32.92
CA LYS A 491 2.74 11.70 34.12
C LYS A 491 4.21 12.12 34.20
N SER A 492 5.10 11.33 33.59
CA SER A 492 6.55 11.54 33.55
C SER A 492 7.01 12.40 32.37
N LEU A 493 6.17 12.58 31.33
CA LEU A 493 6.49 13.35 30.12
C LEU A 493 7.00 14.78 30.39
N GLY A 494 6.49 15.44 31.43
CA GLY A 494 6.96 16.75 31.86
C GLY A 494 8.42 16.77 32.30
N GLY A 495 8.92 15.67 32.86
CA GLY A 495 10.32 15.48 33.23
C GLY A 495 11.19 14.90 32.11
N PHE A 496 10.60 14.11 31.20
CA PHE A 496 11.34 13.51 30.08
C PHE A 496 11.60 14.47 28.93
N ILE A 497 10.63 15.33 28.59
CA ILE A 497 10.75 16.27 27.47
C ILE A 497 11.40 17.55 27.99
N THR A 498 12.73 17.62 27.90
CA THR A 498 13.51 18.76 28.39
C THR A 498 13.64 19.86 27.34
N ASN A 499 13.63 19.50 26.06
CA ASN A 499 13.90 20.38 24.93
C ASN A 499 13.05 19.99 23.68
N ALA A 500 13.12 20.80 22.61
CA ALA A 500 12.36 20.55 21.38
C ALA A 500 12.80 19.31 20.58
N THR A 501 14.05 18.85 20.73
CA THR A 501 14.54 17.61 20.09
C THR A 501 13.92 16.37 20.75
N ASP A 502 13.79 16.37 22.08
CA ASP A 502 13.05 15.33 22.82
C ASP A 502 11.60 15.26 22.31
N LEU A 503 10.95 16.43 22.22
CA LEU A 503 9.58 16.56 21.71
C LEU A 503 9.45 16.06 20.27
N ALA A 504 10.38 16.41 19.38
CA ALA A 504 10.40 15.97 17.99
C ALA A 504 10.57 14.45 17.86
N ASN A 505 11.56 13.88 18.55
CA ASN A 505 11.85 12.44 18.55
C ASN A 505 10.65 11.63 19.06
N MET A 506 9.92 12.14 20.04
CA MET A 506 8.69 11.50 20.51
C MET A 506 7.53 11.69 19.52
N ALA A 507 7.31 12.92 19.04
CA ALA A 507 6.16 13.28 18.23
C ALA A 507 6.08 12.52 16.89
N SER A 508 7.22 12.12 16.31
CA SER A 508 7.26 11.24 15.13
C SER A 508 6.60 9.87 15.32
N PHE A 509 6.31 9.45 16.56
CA PHE A 509 5.68 8.17 16.88
C PHE A 509 4.28 8.27 17.49
N LEU A 510 3.82 9.49 17.81
CA LEU A 510 2.51 9.74 18.41
C LEU A 510 1.39 9.79 17.35
N THR A 511 0.14 9.75 17.84
CA THR A 511 -1.04 10.14 17.04
C THR A 511 -1.29 11.65 17.13
N PRO A 512 -2.07 12.24 16.20
CA PRO A 512 -2.44 13.66 16.28
C PRO A 512 -3.16 14.05 17.59
N LYS A 513 -3.89 13.13 18.22
CA LYS A 513 -4.52 13.38 19.53
C LYS A 513 -3.46 13.47 20.63
N GLN A 514 -2.58 12.48 20.71
CA GLN A 514 -1.51 12.43 21.71
C GLN A 514 -0.54 13.60 21.57
N LEU A 515 -0.21 14.03 20.35
CA LEU A 515 0.63 15.21 20.14
C LEU A 515 0.03 16.48 20.77
N LYS A 516 -1.30 16.69 20.65
CA LYS A 516 -1.97 17.81 21.34
C LYS A 516 -1.82 17.69 22.86
N GLU A 517 -2.09 16.52 23.42
CA GLU A 517 -1.97 16.27 24.86
C GLU A 517 -0.53 16.50 25.35
N VAL A 518 0.50 16.15 24.57
CA VAL A 518 1.91 16.46 24.91
C VAL A 518 2.18 17.96 24.92
N LEU A 519 1.68 18.70 23.94
CA LEU A 519 1.85 20.14 23.87
C LEU A 519 1.11 20.86 25.01
N GLU A 520 -0.04 20.34 25.44
CA GLU A 520 -0.76 20.78 26.64
C GLU A 520 0.01 20.48 27.94
N ILE A 521 0.69 19.34 28.03
CA ILE A 521 1.51 18.95 29.20
C ILE A 521 2.81 19.74 29.28
N ASN A 522 3.54 19.89 28.17
CA ASN A 522 4.90 20.42 28.15
C ASN A 522 5.32 20.89 26.74
N ASN A 523 4.76 22.00 26.26
CA ASN A 523 5.25 22.65 25.06
C ASN A 523 6.69 23.18 25.27
N LYS A 524 7.65 22.65 24.52
CA LYS A 524 9.07 23.08 24.50
C LYS A 524 9.47 23.83 23.23
N ILE A 525 8.51 24.28 22.44
CA ILE A 525 8.76 25.01 21.19
C ILE A 525 8.90 26.49 21.54
N THR A 526 10.13 27.01 21.55
CA THR A 526 10.42 28.40 21.97
C THR A 526 11.07 29.23 20.87
N THR A 527 11.60 28.60 19.82
CA THR A 527 12.28 29.26 18.70
C THR A 527 11.78 28.75 17.35
N MET A 528 12.05 29.50 16.28
CA MET A 528 11.77 29.06 14.92
C MET A 528 12.54 27.80 14.51
N ALA A 529 13.78 27.64 14.99
CA ALA A 529 14.54 26.40 14.81
C ALA A 529 13.79 25.18 15.36
N ASP A 530 13.13 25.31 16.52
CA ASP A 530 12.30 24.25 17.11
C ASP A 530 11.07 23.94 16.24
N VAL A 531 10.38 24.98 15.75
CA VAL A 531 9.23 24.84 14.84
C VAL A 531 9.63 24.08 13.58
N LEU A 532 10.72 24.48 12.92
CA LEU A 532 11.20 23.87 11.68
C LEU A 532 11.72 22.44 11.90
N LEU A 533 12.38 22.17 13.02
CA LEU A 533 12.79 20.82 13.43
C LEU A 533 11.58 19.90 13.49
N LEU A 534 10.50 20.31 14.16
CA LEU A 534 9.26 19.55 14.26
C LEU A 534 8.54 19.41 12.92
N MET A 535 8.41 20.48 12.13
CA MET A 535 7.78 20.39 10.81
C MET A 535 8.47 19.38 9.89
N LYS A 536 9.81 19.30 9.98
CA LYS A 536 10.65 18.39 9.20
C LYS A 536 10.61 16.92 9.68
N THR A 537 10.43 16.66 10.97
CA THR A 537 10.43 15.29 11.54
C THR A 537 9.04 14.63 11.61
N LEU A 538 7.96 15.39 11.42
CA LEU A 538 6.60 14.89 11.60
C LEU A 538 6.06 14.11 10.38
N PRO A 539 5.37 12.97 10.60
CA PRO A 539 5.05 12.03 9.52
C PRO A 539 3.82 12.41 8.68
N THR A 540 3.00 13.37 9.11
CA THR A 540 1.79 13.77 8.36
C THR A 540 1.46 15.26 8.52
N TYR A 541 0.74 15.80 7.52
CA TYR A 541 0.23 17.17 7.50
C TYR A 541 -0.65 17.53 8.70
N GLU A 542 -1.45 16.60 9.25
CA GLU A 542 -2.25 16.89 10.45
C GLU A 542 -1.38 17.06 11.71
N HIS A 543 -0.21 16.42 11.81
CA HIS A 543 0.73 16.72 12.91
C HIS A 543 1.39 18.09 12.71
N GLN A 544 1.85 18.41 11.49
CA GLN A 544 2.42 19.73 11.16
C GLN A 544 1.41 20.87 11.45
N LYS A 545 0.15 20.68 11.07
CA LYS A 545 -0.96 21.58 11.40
C LYS A 545 -1.20 21.75 12.90
N ILE A 546 -1.00 20.71 13.72
CA ILE A 546 -1.08 20.82 15.18
C ILE A 546 0.06 21.69 15.72
N ILE A 547 1.30 21.47 15.27
CA ILE A 547 2.44 22.32 15.64
C ILE A 547 2.15 23.77 15.27
N TYR A 548 1.76 24.03 14.02
CA TYR A 548 1.40 25.38 13.57
C TYR A 548 0.35 26.01 14.48
N HIS A 549 -0.73 25.28 14.80
CA HIS A 549 -1.78 25.78 15.70
C HIS A 549 -1.32 26.01 17.14
N ALA A 550 -0.33 25.26 17.63
CA ALA A 550 0.23 25.43 18.98
C ALA A 550 1.19 26.62 19.09
N VAL A 551 1.79 27.07 17.99
CA VAL A 551 2.73 28.21 18.00
C VAL A 551 2.21 29.49 17.35
N LYS A 552 1.18 29.44 16.50
CA LYS A 552 0.82 30.54 15.58
C LYS A 552 0.72 31.93 16.24
N GLU A 553 0.12 32.04 17.41
CA GLU A 553 -0.03 33.33 18.11
C GLU A 553 1.31 33.88 18.63
N ASN A 554 2.30 33.00 18.86
CA ASN A 554 3.61 33.32 19.43
C ASN A 554 4.72 33.37 18.35
N ILE A 555 4.45 33.06 17.07
CA ILE A 555 5.51 33.04 16.02
C ILE A 555 6.17 34.42 15.92
N ILE A 556 5.41 35.51 16.08
CA ILE A 556 5.94 36.88 16.07
C ILE A 556 7.00 37.11 17.16
N ASP A 557 6.78 36.59 18.37
CA ASP A 557 7.70 36.72 19.50
C ASP A 557 8.97 35.87 19.32
N MET A 558 8.92 34.83 18.48
CA MET A 558 10.09 34.03 18.09
C MET A 558 11.03 34.77 17.12
N ARG A 559 10.63 35.96 16.61
CA ARG A 559 11.41 36.80 15.68
C ARG A 559 11.98 36.05 14.48
N PRO A 560 11.12 35.42 13.65
CA PRO A 560 11.55 34.62 12.50
C PRO A 560 12.33 35.44 11.48
N THR A 561 13.43 34.90 10.98
CA THR A 561 14.05 35.42 9.75
C THR A 561 13.17 35.11 8.53
N LEU A 562 13.34 35.88 7.44
CA LEU A 562 12.60 35.64 6.20
C LEU A 562 12.81 34.22 5.66
N ASP A 563 14.03 33.68 5.76
CA ASP A 563 14.35 32.30 5.37
C ASP A 563 13.62 31.25 6.20
N GLU A 564 13.41 31.49 7.49
CA GLU A 564 12.63 30.61 8.37
C GLU A 564 11.12 30.70 8.10
N VAL A 565 10.61 31.89 7.73
CA VAL A 565 9.23 32.04 7.24
C VAL A 565 9.04 31.25 5.93
N VAL A 566 9.95 31.40 4.97
CA VAL A 566 9.94 30.64 3.70
C VAL A 566 10.01 29.13 3.97
N ALA A 567 10.91 28.69 4.85
CA ALA A 567 11.01 27.27 5.24
C ALA A 567 9.72 26.76 5.90
N LEU A 568 9.08 27.55 6.76
CA LEU A 568 7.81 27.18 7.38
C LEU A 568 6.69 27.08 6.33
N MET A 569 6.65 27.99 5.34
CA MET A 569 5.67 27.99 4.25
C MET A 569 5.75 26.73 3.36
N GLU A 570 6.88 26.00 3.30
CA GLU A 570 6.96 24.72 2.60
C GLU A 570 5.99 23.67 3.18
N TYR A 571 5.89 23.61 4.51
CA TYR A 571 5.12 22.62 5.25
C TYR A 571 3.64 22.99 5.44
N LEU A 572 3.24 24.19 5.03
CA LEU A 572 1.88 24.72 5.19
C LEU A 572 1.08 24.65 3.89
N SER A 573 -0.25 24.56 3.99
CA SER A 573 -1.14 24.81 2.85
C SER A 573 -1.24 26.31 2.56
N ASP A 574 -1.60 26.68 1.34
CA ASP A 574 -1.74 28.08 0.90
C ASP A 574 -2.65 28.91 1.84
N LYS A 575 -3.74 28.32 2.36
CA LYS A 575 -4.62 28.98 3.35
C LYS A 575 -3.90 29.25 4.69
N LYS A 576 -2.97 28.39 5.09
CA LYS A 576 -2.14 28.57 6.29
C LYS A 576 -0.97 29.52 6.05
N CYS A 577 -0.42 29.56 4.84
CA CYS A 577 0.48 30.64 4.44
C CYS A 577 -0.22 32.00 4.50
N GLN A 578 -1.48 32.10 4.04
CA GLN A 578 -2.27 33.33 4.14
C GLN A 578 -2.49 33.76 5.60
N GLU A 579 -2.79 32.82 6.51
CA GLU A 579 -2.91 33.09 7.95
C GLU A 579 -1.56 33.53 8.55
N LEU A 580 -0.44 32.87 8.19
CA LEU A 580 0.90 33.22 8.64
C LEU A 580 1.31 34.64 8.22
N CYS A 581 1.05 35.00 6.97
CA CYS A 581 1.34 36.33 6.43
C CYS A 581 0.41 37.45 6.98
N GLN A 582 -0.66 37.10 7.70
CA GLN A 582 -1.50 38.05 8.44
C GLN A 582 -1.04 38.23 9.89
N ILE A 583 -0.37 37.22 10.46
CA ILE A 583 0.13 37.21 11.84
C ILE A 583 1.51 37.90 11.91
N LEU A 584 2.38 37.64 10.94
CA LEU A 584 3.72 38.20 10.91
C LEU A 584 3.75 39.57 10.22
N PRO A 585 4.34 40.60 10.84
CA PRO A 585 4.71 41.84 10.14
C PRO A 585 5.95 41.54 9.28
N ILE A 586 5.76 40.83 8.16
CA ILE A 586 6.83 40.45 7.22
C ILE A 586 7.56 41.71 6.68
N GLN A 587 6.90 42.86 6.74
CA GLN A 587 7.41 44.20 6.41
C GLN A 587 8.43 44.76 7.42
N GLU A 588 8.42 44.27 8.67
CA GLU A 588 9.31 44.72 9.76
C GLU A 588 10.45 43.73 10.04
N LEU A 589 10.44 42.55 9.42
CA LEU A 589 11.57 41.62 9.48
C LEU A 589 12.76 42.30 8.80
N GLU A 590 13.85 42.52 9.54
CA GLU A 590 14.97 43.32 9.04
C GLU A 590 15.46 42.80 7.68
N LEU A 591 15.47 43.69 6.69
CA LEU A 591 16.10 43.48 5.38
C LEU A 591 17.64 43.57 5.47
N THR A 592 18.22 43.15 6.60
CA THR A 592 19.66 43.12 6.85
C THR A 592 20.30 41.96 6.09
N ASP A 593 20.73 42.27 4.85
CA ASP A 593 21.57 41.44 3.99
C ASP A 593 21.12 39.98 3.85
N LEU A 594 20.06 39.75 3.06
CA LEU A 594 19.90 38.64 2.12
C LEU A 594 18.49 38.70 1.49
N MET A 595 18.41 39.17 0.25
CA MET A 595 17.55 38.44 -0.68
C MET A 595 18.32 37.16 -1.03
N PRO A 596 17.96 35.96 -0.54
CA PRO A 596 18.35 34.75 -1.26
C PRO A 596 17.85 34.93 -2.70
N SER A 597 18.65 34.54 -3.70
CA SER A 597 18.29 34.82 -5.10
C SER A 597 16.87 34.33 -5.38
N ASN A 598 16.12 35.02 -6.26
CA ASN A 598 14.74 34.64 -6.60
C ASN A 598 14.61 33.14 -6.98
N ASP A 599 15.71 32.53 -7.45
CA ASP A 599 15.88 31.11 -7.72
C ASP A 599 15.68 30.21 -6.48
N ILE A 600 16.14 30.59 -5.28
CA ILE A 600 16.02 29.77 -4.06
C ILE A 600 14.56 29.77 -3.56
N ILE A 601 13.90 30.93 -3.58
CA ILE A 601 12.48 31.03 -3.19
C ILE A 601 11.60 30.30 -4.21
N SER A 602 11.90 30.41 -5.51
CA SER A 602 11.15 29.69 -6.56
C SER A 602 11.41 28.18 -6.63
N GLN A 603 12.53 27.68 -6.10
CA GLN A 603 12.77 26.24 -5.93
C GLN A 603 12.00 25.62 -4.76
N ARG A 604 11.59 26.44 -3.77
CA ARG A 604 11.02 25.97 -2.48
C ARG A 604 9.51 26.17 -2.36
N LEU A 605 8.98 27.24 -2.94
CA LEU A 605 7.56 27.62 -2.84
C LEU A 605 6.83 27.51 -4.19
N SER A 606 5.53 27.25 -4.16
CA SER A 606 4.66 27.33 -5.34
C SER A 606 4.43 28.78 -5.76
N ASP A 607 4.13 29.02 -7.03
CA ASP A 607 3.79 30.35 -7.56
C ASP A 607 2.70 31.06 -6.74
N SER A 608 1.72 30.32 -6.21
CA SER A 608 0.67 30.84 -5.32
C SER A 608 1.22 31.40 -4.01
N LYS A 609 2.20 30.72 -3.40
CA LYS A 609 2.88 31.15 -2.16
C LYS A 609 3.88 32.27 -2.42
N ILE A 610 4.55 32.27 -3.57
CA ILE A 610 5.45 33.35 -4.00
C ILE A 610 4.65 34.64 -4.26
N ALA A 611 3.53 34.56 -4.98
CA ALA A 611 2.65 35.69 -5.24
C ALA A 611 2.05 36.25 -3.93
N LEU A 612 1.71 35.38 -2.98
CA LEU A 612 1.28 35.78 -1.64
C LEU A 612 2.38 36.54 -0.89
N LEU A 613 3.62 36.03 -0.87
CA LEU A 613 4.75 36.66 -0.19
C LEU A 613 5.07 38.02 -0.80
N LYS A 614 5.14 38.11 -2.14
CA LYS A 614 5.34 39.38 -2.87
C LYS A 614 4.26 40.41 -2.53
N LYS A 615 2.99 40.02 -2.57
CA LYS A 615 1.85 40.89 -2.24
C LYS A 615 1.92 41.50 -0.83
N VAL A 616 2.56 40.84 0.13
CA VAL A 616 2.71 41.33 1.51
C VAL A 616 3.94 42.23 1.64
N LEU A 617 5.00 41.98 0.88
CA LEU A 617 6.20 42.82 0.79
C LEU A 617 5.95 44.13 0.01
N GLU A 618 5.07 44.12 -0.99
CA GLU A 618 4.77 45.28 -1.86
C GLU A 618 3.93 46.40 -1.18
N VAL A 619 3.53 46.26 0.09
CA VAL A 619 2.65 47.22 0.80
C VAL A 619 3.42 48.32 1.55
N MET A 620 4.62 48.68 1.09
CA MET A 620 5.31 49.88 1.61
C MET A 620 4.69 51.16 1.03
N PRO A 621 4.37 52.19 1.84
CA PRO A 621 4.30 53.54 1.31
C PRO A 621 5.71 53.98 0.86
N GLU A 622 5.82 54.57 -0.33
CA GLU A 622 7.05 55.24 -0.75
C GLU A 622 7.27 56.48 0.13
N GLU A 623 8.03 56.34 1.22
CA GLU A 623 8.63 57.52 1.85
C GLU A 623 9.75 58.06 0.94
N PRO A 624 9.67 59.32 0.49
CA PRO A 624 10.63 59.86 -0.46
C PRO A 624 11.97 60.08 0.24
N ILE A 625 13.00 59.31 -0.18
CA ILE A 625 14.37 59.47 0.28
C ILE A 625 14.87 60.87 -0.08
N SER A 626 14.84 61.80 0.89
CA SER A 626 15.41 63.13 0.69
C SER A 626 16.94 63.04 0.69
N TYR A 627 17.56 63.19 -0.48
CA TYR A 627 19.00 63.33 -0.61
C TYR A 627 19.49 64.61 0.07
N HIS A 628 19.90 64.51 1.33
CA HIS A 628 20.78 65.52 1.92
C HIS A 628 22.23 65.26 1.50
N MET A 629 22.60 65.84 0.34
CA MET A 629 24.00 66.10 0.04
C MET A 629 24.57 67.09 1.06
N ASN A 630 25.36 66.60 2.02
CA ASN A 630 26.25 67.46 2.78
C ASN A 630 27.58 67.59 2.03
N VAL A 631 27.69 68.69 1.27
CA VAL A 631 28.99 69.20 0.81
C VAL A 631 29.62 69.99 1.95
N ARG A 632 30.68 69.44 2.58
CA ARG A 632 31.86 70.17 3.04
C ARG A 632 32.98 69.23 3.46
#